data_AF-A0A1F6A5R0-F1
#
_entry.id   AF-A0A1F6A5R0-F1
#
_cell.length_a   1.000
_cell.length_b   1.000
_cell.length_c   1.000
_cell.angle_alpha   90.00
_cell.angle_beta   90.00
_cell.angle_gamma   90.00
#
_symmetry.space_group_name_H-M   'P 1'
#
loop_
_entity.id
_entity.type
_entity.pdbx_description
1 polymer ?
#
loop_
_entity_poly.entity_id
_entity_poly.type
_entity_poly.pdbx_seq_one_letter_code
_entity_poly.pdbx_strand_id
1 'polypeptide(L)'
;MQYTSRRLRSQEKKLNKKLVKTVVLIIVGIIAAFQIGLPLLAKIVVGLSFLRKDRGITEKSADSLLFPPSLNSLPEATNSAMIIVSGITDKNSSVVMAVNGKEEKSESDNKGQFEFRGVRLQEGENTIEAYLEKEGKRSSPAGLNIIYKKEPPEITVNEPENGRKFFGEDKTVIIRGETENNARLSVNDRFIIVEPDGDFEYSVSLNEGENNFIFKATDIAGNSHEVEFKLEYSP
;
A
#
# COMPACT_ATOMS: atom_id res chain seq x y z
N MET A 1 -51.19 -59.44 68.68
CA MET A 1 -52.48 -58.73 68.73
C MET A 1 -52.23 -57.23 68.68
N GLN A 2 -52.35 -56.59 67.51
CA GLN A 2 -52.15 -55.15 67.39
C GLN A 2 -53.44 -54.41 67.74
N TYR A 3 -53.57 -53.98 69.00
CA TYR A 3 -54.62 -53.08 69.44
C TYR A 3 -54.34 -51.67 68.93
N THR A 4 -54.86 -51.32 67.75
CA THR A 4 -54.85 -49.92 67.28
C THR A 4 -55.92 -49.14 68.02
N SER A 5 -55.49 -48.21 68.88
CA SER A 5 -56.39 -47.40 69.69
C SER A 5 -57.27 -46.51 68.79
N ARG A 6 -58.54 -46.31 69.17
CA ARG A 6 -59.52 -45.47 68.42
C ARG A 6 -59.03 -44.04 68.17
N ARG A 7 -58.08 -43.53 68.98
CA ARG A 7 -57.47 -42.20 68.82
C ARG A 7 -56.51 -42.13 67.62
N LEU A 8 -55.76 -43.20 67.33
CA LEU A 8 -54.80 -43.28 66.23
C LEU A 8 -55.51 -43.20 64.86
N ARG A 9 -56.59 -43.97 64.67
CA ARG A 9 -57.41 -43.91 63.45
C ARG A 9 -58.08 -42.55 63.21
N SER A 10 -58.45 -41.84 64.28
CA SER A 10 -59.00 -40.49 64.15
C SER A 10 -57.92 -39.46 63.79
N GLN A 11 -56.68 -39.63 64.25
CA GLN A 11 -55.56 -38.77 63.88
C GLN A 11 -55.10 -39.04 62.44
N GLU A 12 -55.01 -40.29 62.01
CA GLU A 12 -54.71 -40.66 60.62
C GLU A 12 -55.74 -40.10 59.64
N LYS A 13 -57.04 -40.17 59.95
CA LYS A 13 -58.08 -39.55 59.10
C LYS A 13 -57.95 -38.03 59.02
N LYS A 14 -57.60 -37.36 60.13
CA LYS A 14 -57.35 -35.90 60.14
C LYS A 14 -56.09 -35.54 59.36
N LEU A 15 -55.03 -36.35 59.48
CA LEU A 15 -53.78 -36.19 58.76
C LEU A 15 -53.96 -36.40 57.25
N ASN A 16 -54.64 -37.47 56.83
CA ASN A 16 -54.93 -37.73 55.42
C ASN A 16 -55.82 -36.66 54.80
N LYS A 17 -56.83 -36.16 55.53
CA LYS A 17 -57.62 -35.00 55.07
C LYS A 17 -56.77 -33.73 54.93
N LYS A 18 -55.82 -33.50 55.84
CA LYS A 18 -54.89 -32.37 55.76
C LYS A 18 -53.94 -32.53 54.57
N LEU A 19 -53.39 -33.73 54.37
CA LEU A 19 -52.50 -34.07 53.25
C LEU A 19 -53.19 -33.88 51.90
N VAL A 20 -54.40 -34.42 51.73
CA VAL A 20 -55.19 -34.23 50.50
C VAL A 20 -55.47 -32.75 50.25
N LYS A 21 -55.84 -31.97 51.29
CA LYS A 21 -56.02 -30.52 51.14
C LYS A 21 -54.74 -29.82 50.70
N THR A 22 -53.58 -30.14 51.28
CA THR A 22 -52.30 -29.54 50.85
C THR A 22 -51.92 -29.93 49.42
N VAL A 23 -52.13 -31.18 49.02
CA VAL A 23 -51.83 -31.62 47.64
C VAL A 23 -52.74 -30.92 46.64
N VAL A 24 -54.04 -30.79 46.93
CA VAL A 24 -54.98 -30.03 46.09
C VAL A 24 -54.56 -28.56 45.99
N LEU A 25 -54.13 -27.95 47.10
CA LEU A 25 -53.69 -26.54 47.12
C LEU A 25 -52.42 -26.33 46.28
N ILE A 26 -51.47 -27.28 46.32
CA ILE A 26 -50.27 -27.26 45.47
C ILE A 26 -50.65 -27.38 44.00
N ILE A 27 -51.53 -28.31 43.64
CA ILE A 27 -51.98 -28.50 42.25
C ILE A 27 -52.68 -27.25 41.72
N VAL A 28 -53.59 -26.67 42.51
CA VAL A 28 -54.26 -25.40 42.15
C VAL A 28 -53.24 -24.26 42.00
N GLY A 29 -52.24 -24.19 42.89
CA GLY A 29 -51.16 -23.22 42.81
C GLY A 29 -50.32 -23.36 41.54
N ILE A 30 -49.99 -24.59 41.13
CA ILE A 30 -49.26 -24.86 39.88
C ILE A 30 -50.10 -24.46 38.67
N ILE A 31 -51.39 -24.84 38.63
CA ILE A 31 -52.28 -24.47 37.52
C ILE A 31 -52.42 -22.95 37.43
N ALA A 32 -52.58 -22.25 38.56
CA ALA A 32 -52.63 -20.79 38.58
C ALA A 32 -51.31 -20.15 38.13
N ALA A 33 -50.15 -20.73 38.49
CA ALA A 33 -48.85 -20.26 38.03
C ALA A 33 -48.69 -20.38 36.50
N PHE A 34 -49.19 -21.46 35.90
CA PHE A 34 -49.17 -21.63 34.45
C PHE A 34 -50.18 -20.73 33.72
N GLN A 35 -51.41 -20.65 34.24
CA GLN A 35 -52.49 -19.87 33.61
C GLN A 35 -52.31 -18.36 33.76
N ILE A 36 -51.76 -17.89 34.88
CA ILE A 36 -51.65 -16.46 35.21
C ILE A 36 -50.19 -15.99 35.15
N GLY A 37 -49.25 -16.78 35.70
CA GLY A 37 -47.85 -16.39 35.80
C GLY A 37 -47.16 -16.26 34.44
N LEU A 38 -47.33 -17.23 33.54
CA LEU A 38 -46.73 -17.19 32.21
C LEU A 38 -47.17 -15.99 31.36
N PRO A 39 -48.48 -15.68 31.21
CA PRO A 39 -48.88 -14.50 30.45
C PRO A 39 -48.48 -13.18 31.12
N LEU A 40 -48.39 -13.13 32.45
CA LEU A 40 -47.89 -11.95 33.17
C LEU A 40 -46.39 -11.72 32.90
N LEU A 41 -45.59 -12.78 32.94
CA LEU A 41 -44.16 -12.74 32.60
C LEU A 41 -43.95 -12.29 31.15
N ALA A 42 -44.73 -12.81 30.20
CA ALA A 42 -44.65 -12.40 28.81
C ALA A 42 -44.94 -10.89 28.63
N LYS A 43 -45.97 -10.37 29.31
CA LYS A 43 -46.31 -8.93 29.30
C LYS A 43 -45.20 -8.07 29.90
N ILE A 44 -44.55 -8.54 30.97
CA ILE A 44 -43.41 -7.84 31.59
C ILE A 44 -42.20 -7.83 30.64
N VAL A 45 -41.87 -8.96 29.99
CA VAL A 45 -40.76 -9.05 29.04
C VAL A 45 -41.00 -8.17 27.81
N VAL A 46 -42.22 -8.14 27.29
CA VAL A 46 -42.61 -7.25 26.19
C VAL A 46 -42.56 -5.77 26.61
N GLY A 47 -43.09 -5.43 27.79
CA GLY A 47 -42.99 -4.08 28.36
C GLY A 47 -41.54 -3.62 28.57
N LEU A 48 -40.68 -4.50 29.09
CA LEU A 48 -39.25 -4.27 29.22
C LEU A 48 -38.54 -4.16 27.87
N SER A 49 -39.02 -4.85 26.83
CA SER A 49 -38.50 -4.72 25.46
C SER A 49 -38.84 -3.36 24.87
N PHE A 50 -40.00 -2.79 25.19
CA PHE A 50 -40.33 -1.40 24.83
C PHE A 50 -39.48 -0.38 25.60
N LEU A 51 -39.15 -0.64 26.87
CA LEU A 51 -38.18 0.17 27.64
C LEU A 51 -36.74 0.03 27.12
N ARG A 52 -36.39 -1.09 26.48
CA ARG A 52 -35.09 -1.31 25.82
C ARG A 52 -35.04 -0.75 24.40
N LYS A 53 -36.18 -0.44 23.78
CA LYS A 53 -36.26 0.04 22.38
C LYS A 53 -35.64 1.44 22.18
N ASP A 54 -35.47 2.23 23.24
CA ASP A 54 -34.75 3.53 23.22
C ASP A 54 -33.31 3.47 23.75
N ARG A 55 -32.82 2.27 24.06
CA ARG A 55 -31.38 1.97 24.07
C ARG A 55 -31.12 0.93 23.00
N GLY A 56 -31.39 1.33 21.76
CA GLY A 56 -30.47 0.94 20.71
C GLY A 56 -29.08 1.20 21.26
N ILE A 57 -28.31 0.13 21.42
CA ILE A 57 -26.87 0.27 21.43
C ILE A 57 -26.64 0.99 20.11
N THR A 58 -26.48 2.32 20.17
CA THR A 58 -25.62 2.98 19.22
C THR A 58 -24.34 2.22 19.45
N GLU A 59 -24.11 1.20 18.62
CA GLU A 59 -22.75 0.86 18.28
C GLU A 59 -22.20 2.23 17.91
N LYS A 60 -21.44 2.82 18.83
CA LYS A 60 -20.38 3.72 18.44
C LYS A 60 -19.62 2.85 17.47
N SER A 61 -19.97 2.99 16.20
CA SER A 61 -19.28 2.46 15.05
C SER A 61 -17.83 2.64 15.43
N ALA A 62 -17.15 1.52 15.72
CA ALA A 62 -15.72 1.53 15.94
C ALA A 62 -15.18 2.43 14.84
N ASP A 63 -14.48 3.52 15.21
CA ASP A 63 -13.92 4.46 14.24
C ASP A 63 -13.36 3.62 13.10
N SER A 64 -14.03 3.64 11.95
CA SER A 64 -13.79 2.63 10.92
C SER A 64 -12.38 2.85 10.45
N LEU A 65 -11.46 1.99 10.90
CA LEU A 65 -10.04 2.15 10.59
C LEU A 65 -9.89 2.12 9.07
N LEU A 66 -9.43 3.23 8.51
CA LEU A 66 -9.18 3.35 7.08
C LEU A 66 -7.73 2.96 6.83
N PHE A 67 -7.54 1.91 6.03
CA PHE A 67 -6.22 1.47 5.62
C PHE A 67 -5.75 2.29 4.39
N PRO A 68 -4.44 2.58 4.30
CA PRO A 68 -3.89 3.25 3.13
C PRO A 68 -4.09 2.40 1.86
N PRO A 69 -4.23 3.04 0.68
CA PRO A 69 -4.21 2.31 -0.59
C PRO A 69 -2.86 1.63 -0.81
N SER A 70 -2.83 0.52 -1.52
CA SER A 70 -1.59 -0.11 -1.99
C SER A 70 -1.23 0.45 -3.36
N LEU A 71 -0.09 1.11 -3.48
CA LEU A 71 0.41 1.62 -4.75
C LEU A 71 1.22 0.55 -5.50
N ASN A 72 1.11 0.54 -6.82
CA ASN A 72 2.03 -0.20 -7.67
C ASN A 72 3.40 0.48 -7.65
N SER A 73 4.47 -0.32 -7.75
CA SER A 73 5.83 0.21 -7.77
C SER A 73 6.05 1.12 -8.98
N LEU A 74 6.74 2.23 -8.75
CA LEU A 74 7.26 3.11 -9.80
C LEU A 74 8.76 2.89 -9.95
N PRO A 75 9.36 3.22 -11.11
CA PRO A 75 10.81 3.28 -11.23
C PRO A 75 11.35 4.37 -10.29
N GLU A 76 12.61 4.24 -9.91
CA GLU A 76 13.31 5.23 -9.07
C GLU A 76 13.41 6.60 -9.77
N ALA A 77 13.62 6.58 -11.09
CA ALA A 77 13.67 7.78 -11.91
C ALA A 77 12.95 7.60 -13.26
N THR A 78 12.56 8.71 -13.88
CA THR A 78 11.93 8.75 -15.19
C THR A 78 12.38 9.99 -15.96
N ASN A 79 12.36 9.90 -17.29
CA ASN A 79 12.53 11.03 -18.18
C ASN A 79 11.21 11.65 -18.69
N SER A 80 10.07 11.12 -18.23
CA SER A 80 8.76 11.67 -18.56
C SER A 80 8.25 12.57 -17.45
N ALA A 81 7.88 13.81 -17.81
CA ALA A 81 7.19 14.72 -16.90
C ALA A 81 5.78 14.26 -16.51
N MET A 82 5.23 13.26 -17.21
CA MET A 82 3.91 12.71 -16.96
C MET A 82 4.00 11.21 -16.73
N ILE A 83 3.44 10.75 -15.61
CA ILE A 83 3.38 9.33 -15.26
C ILE A 83 1.94 8.88 -15.01
N ILE A 84 1.81 7.57 -14.88
CA ILE A 84 0.58 6.92 -14.43
C ILE A 84 0.86 6.35 -13.04
N VAL A 85 0.02 6.71 -12.08
CA VAL A 85 0.06 6.14 -10.72
C VAL A 85 -1.17 5.25 -10.56
N SER A 86 -0.97 4.01 -10.17
CA SER A 86 -2.05 3.03 -10.04
C SER A 86 -1.89 2.20 -8.78
N GLY A 87 -2.98 1.58 -8.35
CA GLY A 87 -2.98 0.78 -7.14
C GLY A 87 -4.31 0.12 -6.85
N ILE A 88 -4.42 -0.42 -5.64
CA ILE A 88 -5.61 -1.12 -5.14
C ILE A 88 -6.01 -0.53 -3.78
N THR A 89 -7.31 -0.36 -3.56
CA THR A 89 -7.90 0.07 -2.30
C THR A 89 -9.27 -0.58 -2.09
N ASP A 90 -10.06 -0.07 -1.15
CA ASP A 90 -11.48 -0.41 -1.01
C ASP A 90 -12.23 -0.17 -2.33
N LYS A 91 -13.20 -1.04 -2.65
CA LYS A 91 -14.02 -0.94 -3.87
C LYS A 91 -14.88 0.32 -3.87
N ASN A 92 -15.09 0.91 -5.04
CA ASN A 92 -15.98 2.07 -5.25
C ASN A 92 -15.73 3.19 -4.22
N SER A 93 -14.46 3.47 -3.92
CA SER A 93 -14.05 4.41 -2.88
C SER A 93 -13.24 5.55 -3.47
N SER A 94 -13.32 6.73 -2.86
CA SER A 94 -12.56 7.90 -3.26
C SER A 94 -11.09 7.73 -2.86
N VAL A 95 -10.20 7.96 -3.82
CA VAL A 95 -8.75 7.99 -3.61
C VAL A 95 -8.29 9.42 -3.84
N VAL A 96 -7.57 9.97 -2.87
CA VAL A 96 -6.91 11.27 -2.99
C VAL A 96 -5.43 11.01 -3.15
N MET A 97 -4.81 11.57 -4.19
CA MET A 97 -3.38 11.51 -4.40
C MET A 97 -2.82 12.93 -4.31
N ALA A 98 -1.76 13.12 -3.53
CA ALA A 98 -1.00 14.36 -3.45
C ALA A 98 0.36 14.16 -4.13
N VAL A 99 0.73 15.08 -5.01
CA VAL A 99 2.05 15.11 -5.67
C VAL A 99 2.70 16.43 -5.32
N ASN A 100 3.80 16.37 -4.57
CA ASN A 100 4.46 17.55 -3.98
C ASN A 100 3.45 18.48 -3.26
N GLY A 101 2.47 17.88 -2.57
CA GLY A 101 1.40 18.59 -1.84
C GLY A 101 0.21 19.04 -2.68
N LYS A 102 0.23 18.93 -4.02
CA LYS A 102 -0.93 19.22 -4.87
C LYS A 102 -1.83 18.00 -4.99
N GLU A 103 -3.09 18.14 -4.59
CA GLU A 103 -4.04 17.03 -4.57
C GLU A 103 -4.82 16.86 -5.88
N GLU A 104 -5.07 15.60 -6.22
CA GLU A 104 -5.98 15.14 -7.26
C GLU A 104 -6.84 14.00 -6.69
N LYS A 105 -8.06 13.84 -7.20
CA LYS A 105 -8.99 12.79 -6.77
C LYS A 105 -9.33 11.84 -7.92
N SER A 106 -9.48 10.58 -7.58
CA SER A 106 -9.95 9.53 -8.47
C SER A 106 -10.85 8.57 -7.67
N GLU A 107 -11.49 7.63 -8.34
CA GLU A 107 -12.32 6.61 -7.70
C GLU A 107 -11.79 5.22 -8.07
N SER A 108 -11.87 4.30 -7.13
CA SER A 108 -11.59 2.89 -7.40
C SER A 108 -12.79 2.19 -8.04
N ASP A 109 -12.52 1.18 -8.85
CA ASP A 109 -13.56 0.38 -9.51
C ASP A 109 -14.19 -0.66 -8.56
N ASN A 110 -15.05 -1.52 -9.12
CA ASN A 110 -15.71 -2.60 -8.39
C ASN A 110 -14.77 -3.73 -7.91
N LYS A 111 -13.50 -3.70 -8.33
CA LYS A 111 -12.41 -4.56 -7.87
C LYS A 111 -11.45 -3.82 -6.93
N GLY A 112 -11.65 -2.52 -6.70
CA GLY A 112 -10.80 -1.68 -5.87
C GLY A 112 -9.59 -1.11 -6.62
N GLN A 113 -9.49 -1.27 -7.93
CA GLN A 113 -8.39 -0.73 -8.73
C GLN A 113 -8.62 0.75 -9.02
N PHE A 114 -7.58 1.56 -8.90
CA PHE A 114 -7.63 2.98 -9.26
C PHE A 114 -6.42 3.35 -10.10
N GLU A 115 -6.58 4.42 -10.88
CA GLU A 115 -5.54 4.96 -11.75
C GLU A 115 -5.64 6.50 -11.78
N PHE A 116 -4.49 7.16 -11.67
CA PHE A 116 -4.29 8.57 -11.96
C PHE A 116 -3.42 8.67 -13.22
N ARG A 117 -3.97 9.29 -14.26
CA ARG A 117 -3.29 9.47 -15.56
C ARG A 117 -2.82 10.90 -15.72
N GLY A 118 -1.64 11.07 -16.32
CA GLY A 118 -1.09 12.40 -16.60
C GLY A 118 -0.61 13.10 -15.35
N VAL A 119 -0.20 12.34 -14.34
CA VAL A 119 0.36 12.86 -13.09
C VAL A 119 1.63 13.63 -13.43
N ARG A 120 1.61 14.95 -13.18
CA ARG A 120 2.69 15.84 -13.58
C ARG A 120 3.76 15.93 -12.50
N LEU A 121 4.99 15.59 -12.87
CA LEU A 121 6.18 15.71 -12.03
C LEU A 121 6.85 17.08 -12.23
N GLN A 122 7.54 17.53 -11.20
CA GLN A 122 8.51 18.62 -11.23
C GLN A 122 9.91 18.05 -11.43
N GLU A 123 10.81 18.80 -12.03
CA GLU A 123 12.19 18.34 -12.22
C GLU A 123 12.87 18.11 -10.86
N GLY A 124 13.64 17.02 -10.76
CA GLY A 124 14.23 16.55 -9.51
C GLY A 124 13.34 15.55 -8.75
N GLU A 125 13.47 15.53 -7.43
CA GLU A 125 12.73 14.61 -6.56
C GLU A 125 11.24 14.99 -6.47
N ASN A 126 10.37 13.99 -6.57
CA ASN A 126 8.93 14.13 -6.37
C ASN A 126 8.45 13.12 -5.34
N THR A 127 7.58 13.58 -4.44
CA THR A 127 6.91 12.74 -3.45
C THR A 127 5.44 12.59 -3.83
N ILE A 128 4.99 11.34 -3.93
CA ILE A 128 3.64 10.95 -4.27
C ILE A 128 3.03 10.27 -3.05
N GLU A 129 1.93 10.80 -2.55
CA GLU A 129 1.19 10.23 -1.42
C GLU A 129 -0.25 9.92 -1.83
N ALA A 130 -0.72 8.72 -1.56
CA ALA A 130 -2.10 8.32 -1.83
C ALA A 130 -2.83 7.98 -0.54
N TYR A 131 -4.12 8.31 -0.51
CA TYR A 131 -4.97 8.16 0.66
C TYR A 131 -6.33 7.64 0.24
N LEU A 132 -6.92 6.80 1.08
CA LEU A 132 -8.32 6.41 0.99
C LEU A 132 -9.16 7.48 1.70
N GLU A 133 -10.16 8.02 1.02
CA GLU A 133 -11.15 8.93 1.60
C GLU A 133 -12.53 8.26 1.63
N LYS A 134 -13.12 8.14 2.81
CA LYS A 134 -14.41 7.49 3.02
C LYS A 134 -15.17 8.18 4.13
N GLU A 135 -16.41 8.58 3.85
CA GLU A 135 -17.30 9.26 4.80
C GLU A 135 -16.67 10.53 5.44
N GLY A 136 -15.88 11.27 4.65
CA GLY A 136 -15.19 12.48 5.10
C GLY A 136 -13.99 12.24 6.02
N LYS A 137 -13.59 10.98 6.23
CA LYS A 137 -12.34 10.60 6.91
C LYS A 137 -11.30 10.14 5.89
N ARG A 138 -10.03 10.26 6.27
CA ARG A 138 -8.87 9.89 5.44
C ARG A 138 -8.00 8.85 6.14
N SER A 139 -7.46 7.90 5.39
CA SER A 139 -6.45 6.95 5.90
C SER A 139 -5.11 7.66 6.18
N SER A 140 -4.16 6.92 6.74
CA SER A 140 -2.74 7.27 6.61
C SER A 140 -2.32 7.28 5.12
N PRO A 141 -1.23 7.98 4.75
CA PRO A 141 -0.71 7.94 3.38
C PRO A 141 -0.03 6.60 3.04
N ALA A 142 -0.07 6.23 1.77
CA ALA A 142 0.92 5.40 1.12
C ALA A 142 1.82 6.28 0.24
N GLY A 143 3.13 6.26 0.48
CA GLY A 143 4.09 7.15 -0.16
C GLY A 143 5.03 6.44 -1.13
N LEU A 144 5.35 7.09 -2.24
CA LEU A 144 6.41 6.73 -3.18
C LEU A 144 7.23 7.98 -3.54
N ASN A 145 8.52 7.80 -3.81
CA ASN A 145 9.37 8.84 -4.36
C ASN A 145 9.78 8.47 -5.79
N ILE A 146 9.91 9.47 -6.65
CA ILE A 146 10.42 9.32 -8.01
C ILE A 146 11.20 10.56 -8.42
N ILE A 147 12.33 10.36 -9.11
CA ILE A 147 13.15 11.44 -9.64
C ILE A 147 12.76 11.68 -11.10
N TYR A 148 12.37 12.90 -11.45
CA TYR A 148 12.21 13.31 -12.84
C TYR A 148 13.49 14.01 -13.32
N LYS A 149 14.19 13.39 -14.28
CA LYS A 149 15.33 14.01 -14.96
C LYS A 149 15.01 14.22 -16.44
N LYS A 150 15.07 15.46 -16.88
CA LYS A 150 14.71 15.82 -18.26
C LYS A 150 15.89 15.74 -19.23
N GLU A 151 17.07 16.15 -18.78
CA GLU A 151 18.23 16.28 -19.65
C GLU A 151 19.09 15.01 -19.62
N PRO A 152 19.70 14.63 -20.76
CA PRO A 152 20.63 13.51 -20.81
C PRO A 152 21.96 13.84 -20.12
N PRO A 153 22.72 12.81 -19.70
CA PRO A 153 24.03 13.02 -19.09
C PRO A 153 24.99 13.65 -20.09
N GLU A 154 25.76 14.64 -19.64
CA GLU A 154 26.84 15.21 -20.44
C GLU A 154 28.02 14.24 -20.55
N ILE A 155 28.78 14.35 -21.63
CA ILE A 155 30.02 13.59 -21.86
C ILE A 155 31.06 14.57 -22.38
N THR A 156 32.20 14.64 -21.70
CA THR A 156 33.36 15.41 -22.15
C THR A 156 34.55 14.47 -22.25
N VAL A 157 35.31 14.58 -23.35
CA VAL A 157 36.59 13.88 -23.50
C VAL A 157 37.68 14.94 -23.38
N ASN A 158 38.49 14.85 -22.32
CA ASN A 158 39.46 15.86 -21.95
C ASN A 158 40.83 15.59 -22.62
N GLU A 159 41.23 14.32 -22.68
CA GLU A 159 42.50 13.92 -23.27
C GLU A 159 42.38 12.57 -23.99
N PRO A 160 43.03 12.38 -25.15
CA PRO A 160 43.59 13.41 -26.02
C PRO A 160 42.52 14.30 -26.68
N GLU A 161 42.94 15.32 -27.42
CA GLU A 161 42.03 16.11 -28.26
C GLU A 161 41.41 15.26 -29.39
N ASN A 162 40.16 15.56 -29.75
CA ASN A 162 39.48 14.89 -30.85
C ASN A 162 40.20 15.14 -32.19
N GLY A 163 40.42 14.07 -32.96
CA GLY A 163 41.15 14.08 -34.22
C GLY A 163 42.68 14.08 -34.06
N ARG A 164 43.21 13.88 -32.84
CA ARG A 164 44.66 13.82 -32.62
C ARG A 164 45.29 12.67 -33.42
N LYS A 165 46.45 12.97 -34.00
CA LYS A 165 47.28 12.00 -34.72
C LYS A 165 48.37 11.43 -33.82
N PHE A 166 48.56 10.13 -33.88
CA PHE A 166 49.61 9.38 -33.18
C PHE A 166 50.57 8.75 -34.20
N PHE A 167 51.85 8.72 -33.86
CA PHE A 167 52.94 8.23 -34.72
C PHE A 167 53.88 7.29 -33.97
N GLY A 168 54.50 6.34 -34.67
CA GLY A 168 55.54 5.46 -34.13
C GLY A 168 55.01 4.13 -33.59
N GLU A 169 55.81 3.44 -32.79
CA GLU A 169 55.54 2.04 -32.39
C GLU A 169 54.45 1.91 -31.30
N ASP A 170 54.19 2.97 -30.51
CA ASP A 170 53.23 2.95 -29.41
C ASP A 170 51.78 3.12 -29.93
N LYS A 171 51.06 1.99 -30.00
CA LYS A 171 49.67 1.91 -30.47
C LYS A 171 48.63 2.15 -29.39
N THR A 172 49.04 2.12 -28.12
CA THR A 172 48.11 2.20 -26.99
C THR A 172 47.91 3.65 -26.58
N VAL A 173 46.66 4.09 -26.55
CA VAL A 173 46.25 5.43 -26.10
C VAL A 173 45.25 5.29 -24.96
N ILE A 174 45.38 6.16 -23.95
CA ILE A 174 44.41 6.30 -22.88
C ILE A 174 43.56 7.53 -23.20
N ILE A 175 42.26 7.33 -23.34
CA ILE A 175 41.26 8.38 -23.48
C ILE A 175 40.67 8.65 -22.10
N ARG A 176 40.70 9.91 -21.66
CA ARG A 176 40.19 10.38 -20.39
C ARG A 176 39.08 11.38 -20.60
N GLY A 177 38.08 11.31 -19.74
CA GLY A 177 36.96 12.24 -19.80
C GLY A 177 36.10 12.19 -18.55
N GLU A 178 35.02 12.93 -18.62
CA GLU A 178 34.05 13.11 -17.55
C GLU A 178 32.64 12.86 -18.09
N THR A 179 31.77 12.30 -17.26
CA THR A 179 30.34 12.17 -17.50
C THR A 179 29.57 12.48 -16.21
N GLU A 180 28.23 12.54 -16.27
CA GLU A 180 27.44 12.77 -15.07
C GLU A 180 27.62 11.64 -14.03
N ASN A 181 27.69 12.00 -12.75
CA ASN A 181 27.80 11.04 -11.65
C ASN A 181 26.72 9.95 -11.74
N ASN A 182 27.13 8.70 -11.54
CA ASN A 182 26.28 7.50 -11.63
C ASN A 182 25.69 7.22 -13.03
N ALA A 183 26.12 7.93 -14.08
CA ALA A 183 25.80 7.54 -15.45
C ALA A 183 26.53 6.25 -15.83
N ARG A 184 25.88 5.42 -16.64
CA ARG A 184 26.50 4.26 -17.27
C ARG A 184 27.11 4.69 -18.58
N LEU A 185 28.41 4.46 -18.76
CA LEU A 185 29.13 4.82 -19.98
C LEU A 185 29.53 3.56 -20.77
N SER A 186 29.37 3.61 -22.10
CA SER A 186 29.90 2.61 -23.02
C SER A 186 30.69 3.27 -24.15
N VAL A 187 31.65 2.52 -24.70
CA VAL A 187 32.43 2.89 -25.89
C VAL A 187 32.22 1.81 -26.93
N ASN A 188 31.65 2.15 -28.10
CA ASN A 188 31.32 1.19 -29.15
C ASN A 188 30.55 -0.04 -28.59
N ASP A 189 29.49 0.23 -27.82
CA ASP A 189 28.62 -0.75 -27.13
C ASP A 189 29.29 -1.58 -26.01
N ARG A 190 30.52 -1.28 -25.61
CA ARG A 190 31.20 -1.94 -24.49
C ARG A 190 31.20 -1.03 -23.27
N PHE A 191 30.62 -1.51 -22.16
CA PHE A 191 30.61 -0.75 -20.91
C PHE A 191 32.03 -0.53 -20.38
N ILE A 192 32.29 0.70 -19.92
CA ILE A 192 33.51 1.08 -19.23
C ILE A 192 33.18 1.56 -17.82
N ILE A 193 34.17 1.55 -16.94
CA ILE A 193 34.02 1.99 -15.56
C ILE A 193 34.03 3.52 -15.54
N VAL A 194 33.08 4.09 -14.82
CA VAL A 194 33.02 5.50 -14.46
C VAL A 194 33.20 5.56 -12.95
N GLU A 195 34.11 6.40 -12.50
CA GLU A 195 34.38 6.63 -11.09
C GLU A 195 33.22 7.44 -10.44
N PRO A 196 33.06 7.41 -9.10
CA PRO A 196 31.94 8.07 -8.43
C PRO A 196 31.84 9.59 -8.65
N ASP A 197 32.94 10.23 -9.02
CA ASP A 197 33.05 11.65 -9.36
C ASP A 197 32.76 11.96 -10.83
N GLY A 198 32.49 10.94 -11.66
CA GLY A 198 32.15 11.08 -13.07
C GLY A 198 33.34 10.87 -14.01
N ASP A 199 34.55 10.71 -13.48
CA ASP A 199 35.76 10.50 -14.29
C ASP A 199 35.75 9.11 -14.94
N PHE A 200 36.29 9.01 -16.15
CA PHE A 200 36.54 7.73 -16.80
C PHE A 200 37.89 7.70 -17.52
N GLU A 201 38.49 6.50 -17.56
CA GLU A 201 39.63 6.20 -18.40
C GLU A 201 39.34 5.00 -19.31
N TYR A 202 39.66 5.14 -20.60
CA TYR A 202 39.51 4.10 -21.60
C TYR A 202 40.83 3.86 -22.34
N SER A 203 41.46 2.73 -22.05
CA SER A 203 42.68 2.30 -22.74
C SER A 203 42.34 1.51 -24.00
N VAL A 204 42.89 1.96 -25.15
CA VAL A 204 42.63 1.36 -26.46
C VAL A 204 43.92 1.20 -27.26
N SER A 205 44.01 0.10 -28.00
CA SER A 205 45.03 -0.09 -29.04
C SER A 205 44.49 0.37 -30.39
N LEU A 206 45.17 1.33 -31.02
CA LEU A 206 44.77 1.93 -32.28
C LEU A 206 45.12 1.03 -33.47
N ASN A 207 44.22 0.99 -34.45
CA ASN A 207 44.47 0.45 -35.77
C ASN A 207 45.11 1.51 -36.67
N GLU A 208 45.84 1.09 -37.69
CA GLU A 208 46.36 2.02 -38.72
C GLU A 208 45.21 2.77 -39.39
N GLY A 209 45.37 4.09 -39.54
CA GLY A 209 44.35 4.99 -40.08
C GLY A 209 43.41 5.58 -39.03
N GLU A 210 42.17 5.84 -39.43
CA GLU A 210 41.12 6.44 -38.58
C GLU A 210 40.53 5.41 -37.62
N ASN A 211 40.48 5.77 -36.34
CA ASN A 211 39.83 5.02 -35.26
C ASN A 211 38.66 5.85 -34.74
N ASN A 212 37.45 5.31 -34.83
CA ASN A 212 36.23 5.98 -34.36
C ASN A 212 35.71 5.34 -33.06
N PHE A 213 35.32 6.19 -32.12
CA PHE A 213 34.80 5.84 -30.81
C PHE A 213 33.46 6.53 -30.61
N ILE A 214 32.43 5.74 -30.31
CA ILE A 214 31.11 6.25 -29.93
C ILE A 214 30.99 6.09 -28.43
N PHE A 215 31.13 7.19 -27.70
CA PHE A 215 30.88 7.26 -26.26
C PHE A 215 29.39 7.46 -26.03
N LYS A 216 28.76 6.57 -25.26
CA LYS A 216 27.34 6.65 -24.91
C LYS A 216 27.16 6.62 -23.40
N ALA A 217 26.66 7.72 -22.85
CA ALA A 217 26.27 7.81 -21.44
C ALA A 217 24.76 7.61 -21.31
N THR A 218 24.32 6.92 -20.26
CA THR A 218 22.90 6.74 -19.93
C THR A 218 22.69 6.94 -18.44
N ASP A 219 21.74 7.78 -18.06
CA ASP A 219 21.42 8.07 -16.66
C ASP A 219 20.42 7.07 -16.04
N ILE A 220 20.10 7.28 -14.76
CA ILE A 220 19.12 6.47 -14.01
C ILE A 220 17.68 6.63 -14.52
N ALA A 221 17.36 7.73 -15.21
CA ALA A 221 16.04 8.03 -15.77
C ALA A 221 15.86 7.46 -17.18
N GLY A 222 16.93 6.90 -17.77
CA GLY A 222 16.96 6.34 -19.12
C GLY A 222 17.26 7.37 -20.20
N ASN A 223 17.67 8.59 -19.86
CA ASN A 223 18.18 9.55 -20.83
C ASN A 223 19.57 9.12 -21.32
N SER A 224 19.86 9.32 -22.59
CA SER A 224 21.16 8.98 -23.16
C SER A 224 21.71 10.07 -24.08
N HIS A 225 23.01 10.25 -24.05
CA HIS A 225 23.76 11.11 -24.98
C HIS A 225 24.88 10.30 -25.65
N GLU A 226 25.19 10.63 -26.90
CA GLU A 226 26.26 10.00 -27.67
C GLU A 226 27.23 11.06 -28.19
N VAL A 227 28.52 10.80 -28.05
CA VAL A 227 29.61 11.64 -28.56
C VAL A 227 30.52 10.80 -29.45
N GLU A 228 30.69 11.25 -30.70
CA GLU A 228 31.70 10.69 -31.60
C GLU A 228 33.06 11.30 -31.34
N PHE A 229 34.06 10.44 -31.18
CA PHE A 229 35.45 10.82 -30.93
C PHE A 229 36.37 10.02 -31.85
N LYS A 230 37.31 10.71 -32.49
CA LYS A 230 38.16 10.14 -33.54
C LYS A 230 39.62 10.31 -33.18
N LEU A 231 40.42 9.30 -33.49
CA LEU A 231 41.88 9.36 -33.45
C LEU A 231 42.46 8.83 -34.75
N GLU A 232 43.63 9.32 -35.14
CA GLU A 232 44.34 8.82 -36.32
C GLU A 232 45.69 8.25 -35.89
N TYR A 233 46.06 7.09 -36.43
CA TYR A 233 47.34 6.47 -36.13
C TYR A 233 48.09 6.09 -37.41
N SER A 234 49.36 6.48 -37.48
CA SER A 234 50.30 6.10 -38.53
C SER A 234 51.52 5.44 -37.89
N PRO A 235 51.85 4.19 -38.21
CA PRO A 235 53.05 3.52 -37.69
C PRO A 235 54.35 4.23 -38.08
#